data_AF-A0A7W6F3J9-F1
#
_entry.id   AF-A0A7W6F3J9-F1
#
_cell.length_a   1.000
_cell.length_b   1.000
_cell.length_c   1.000
_cell.angle_alpha   90.00
_cell.angle_beta   90.00
_cell.angle_gamma   90.00
#
_symmetry.space_group_name_H-M   'P 1'
#
loop_
_entity.id
_entity.type
_entity.pdbx_description
1 polymer ?
#
loop_
_entity_poly.entity_id
_entity_poly.type
_entity_poly.pdbx_seq_one_letter_code
_entity_poly.pdbx_strand_id
1 'polypeptide(L)'
;MRDAAVLSAIGIGPDERRRVLGVSVALSEAEVHWRGFLDDLVARGMRGVEFIVSDDHAGLRAARRAVLGAATWQRCQFHLAANAVHHAPNIAIRERIGAELRSIWNAPTLAKAQVALDELVAGYRDTAPSLATWLENAVPEGLAVFTLPEHHRRRLRTSNLIERAVQQELKRRTVKVRVFPNDQALLRLVSAVLVEIDETWASDNKAYIKWECRNG
;
A
#
# COMPACT_ATOMS: atom_id res chain seq x y z
N MET A 1 9.65 -5.93 27.96
CA MET A 1 9.80 -5.96 26.48
C MET A 1 8.61 -5.21 25.91
N ARG A 2 8.82 -4.29 24.98
CA ARG A 2 7.75 -3.51 24.36
C ARG A 2 7.81 -3.74 22.85
N ASP A 3 6.65 -3.86 22.23
CA ASP A 3 6.55 -3.90 20.77
C ASP A 3 6.88 -2.52 20.19
N ALA A 4 7.47 -2.53 19.00
CA ALA A 4 7.79 -1.34 18.22
C ALA A 4 7.30 -1.51 16.79
N ALA A 5 6.86 -0.41 16.19
CA ALA A 5 6.45 -0.32 14.80
C ALA A 5 7.57 0.31 13.97
N VAL A 6 7.83 -0.24 12.79
CA VAL A 6 8.73 0.35 11.80
C VAL A 6 7.87 0.94 10.69
N LEU A 7 7.87 2.27 10.60
CA LEU A 7 7.13 3.01 9.57
C LEU A 7 8.11 3.32 8.45
N SER A 8 7.73 3.07 7.20
CA SER A 8 8.61 3.32 6.05
C SER A 8 7.82 3.79 4.84
N ALA A 9 8.50 4.54 3.97
CA ALA A 9 7.92 5.04 2.73
C ALA A 9 8.90 4.86 1.56
N ILE A 10 8.34 4.47 0.42
CA ILE A 10 9.02 4.43 -0.87
C ILE A 10 8.27 5.38 -1.78
N GLY A 11 9.00 6.16 -2.57
CA GLY A 11 8.47 7.09 -3.55
C GLY A 11 9.01 6.82 -4.93
N ILE A 12 8.32 7.36 -5.93
CA ILE A 12 8.77 7.37 -7.31
C ILE A 12 8.73 8.81 -7.77
N GLY A 13 9.89 9.34 -8.15
CA GLY A 13 10.05 10.73 -8.54
C GLY A 13 9.89 10.96 -10.04
N PRO A 14 10.13 12.20 -10.50
CA PRO A 14 10.18 12.55 -11.92
C PRO A 14 11.26 11.78 -12.69
N ASP A 15 12.28 11.27 -12.00
CA ASP A 15 13.32 10.41 -12.58
C ASP A 15 12.82 8.98 -12.89
N GLU A 16 11.55 8.69 -12.62
CA GLU A 16 10.88 7.40 -12.84
C GLU A 16 11.43 6.24 -11.99
N ARG A 17 12.30 6.53 -11.02
CA ARG A 17 12.97 5.53 -10.20
C ARG A 17 12.34 5.47 -8.82
N ARG A 18 12.28 4.26 -8.27
CA ARG A 18 11.85 4.04 -6.89
C ARG A 18 12.98 4.40 -5.94
N ARG A 19 12.66 5.07 -4.84
CA ARG A 19 13.61 5.48 -3.79
C ARG A 19 13.00 5.30 -2.41
N VAL A 20 13.81 4.94 -1.44
CA VAL A 20 13.41 5.00 -0.03
C VAL A 20 13.31 6.48 0.37
N LEU A 21 12.14 6.92 0.82
CA LEU A 21 11.92 8.31 1.27
C LEU A 21 12.28 8.50 2.74
N GLY A 22 12.06 7.46 3.55
CA GLY A 22 12.37 7.49 4.96
C GLY A 22 11.91 6.25 5.73
N VAL A 23 12.38 6.18 6.97
CA VAL A 23 12.00 5.19 7.96
C VAL A 23 11.98 5.83 9.34
N SER A 24 11.08 5.37 10.20
CA SER A 24 11.07 5.71 11.62
C SER A 24 10.74 4.48 12.46
N VAL A 25 11.26 4.44 13.69
CA VAL A 25 10.81 3.50 14.72
C VAL A 25 9.86 4.24 15.65
N ALA A 26 8.71 3.66 15.88
CA ALA A 26 7.66 4.21 16.72
C ALA A 26 7.15 3.17 17.71
N LEU A 27 6.43 3.65 18.71
CA LEU A 27 5.92 2.85 19.80
C LEU A 27 4.65 2.06 19.43
N SER A 28 3.99 2.43 18.33
CA SER A 28 2.80 1.78 17.76
C SER A 28 2.52 2.37 16.38
N GLU A 29 1.46 1.89 15.72
CA GLU A 29 0.95 2.41 14.44
C GLU A 29 -0.16 3.47 14.64
N ALA A 30 -0.23 4.10 15.82
CA ALA A 30 -1.19 5.17 16.10
C ALA A 30 -1.01 6.37 15.16
N GLU A 31 -2.08 7.15 14.95
CA GLU A 31 -2.08 8.31 14.04
C GLU A 31 -0.92 9.27 14.31
N VAL A 32 -0.66 9.60 15.58
CA VAL A 32 0.39 10.57 15.94
C VAL A 32 1.78 10.15 15.43
N HIS A 33 2.05 8.84 15.39
CA HIS A 33 3.33 8.32 14.90
C HIS A 33 3.41 8.37 13.38
N TRP A 34 2.34 7.99 12.68
CA TRP A 34 2.26 8.14 11.22
C TRP A 34 2.31 9.60 10.79
N ARG A 35 1.61 10.49 11.51
CA ARG A 35 1.61 11.93 11.24
C ARG A 35 3.01 12.50 11.43
N GLY A 36 3.67 12.22 12.55
CA GLY A 36 5.05 12.66 12.77
C GLY A 36 6.01 12.15 11.70
N PHE A 37 5.86 10.91 11.25
CA PHE A 37 6.63 10.36 10.14
C PHE A 37 6.38 11.10 8.82
N LEU A 38 5.12 11.32 8.44
CA LEU A 38 4.78 12.03 7.20
C LEU A 38 5.18 13.51 7.24
N ASP A 39 4.99 14.18 8.39
CA ASP A 39 5.42 15.57 8.60
C ASP A 39 6.94 15.70 8.47
N ASP A 40 7.73 14.74 8.98
CA ASP A 40 9.18 14.71 8.77
C ASP A 40 9.55 14.60 7.28
N LEU A 41 8.87 13.73 6.51
CA LEU A 41 9.11 13.65 5.07
C LEU A 41 8.88 14.99 4.37
N VAL A 42 7.77 15.67 4.72
CA VAL A 42 7.42 16.98 4.17
C VAL A 42 8.43 18.05 4.59
N ALA A 43 8.84 18.07 5.87
CA ALA A 43 9.84 19.00 6.39
C ALA A 43 11.21 18.82 5.70
N ARG A 44 11.57 17.60 5.29
CA ARG A 44 12.76 17.30 4.49
C ARG A 44 12.62 17.61 2.99
N GLY A 45 11.47 18.16 2.58
CA GLY A 45 11.24 18.66 1.23
C GLY A 45 10.38 17.77 0.32
N MET A 46 9.77 16.70 0.85
CA MET A 46 8.79 15.92 0.08
C MET A 46 7.58 16.81 -0.26
N ARG A 47 7.28 16.95 -1.55
CA ARG A 47 6.20 17.80 -2.06
C ARG A 47 5.64 17.23 -3.36
N GLY A 48 4.44 17.68 -3.74
CA GLY A 48 3.80 17.26 -4.99
C GLY A 48 3.41 15.78 -5.01
N VAL A 49 3.00 15.22 -3.87
CA VAL A 49 2.51 13.83 -3.82
C VAL A 49 1.15 13.76 -4.50
N GLU A 50 1.08 13.07 -5.64
CA GLU A 50 -0.16 12.93 -6.42
C GLU A 50 -0.96 11.67 -6.07
N PHE A 51 -0.26 10.58 -5.75
CA PHE A 51 -0.86 9.25 -5.56
C PHE A 51 -0.19 8.48 -4.42
N ILE A 52 -0.99 7.88 -3.55
CA ILE A 52 -0.54 7.11 -2.39
C ILE A 52 -1.18 5.73 -2.41
N VAL A 53 -0.37 4.70 -2.21
CA VAL A 53 -0.83 3.32 -2.00
C VAL A 53 -0.42 2.86 -0.61
N SER A 54 -1.38 2.42 0.18
CA SER A 54 -1.13 1.85 1.52
C SER A 54 -2.13 0.77 1.86
N ASP A 55 -1.92 0.07 2.97
CA ASP A 55 -3.04 -0.62 3.63
C ASP A 55 -4.04 0.38 4.22
N ASP A 56 -5.01 -0.13 4.97
CA ASP A 56 -6.12 0.64 5.53
C ASP A 56 -5.93 1.02 7.01
N HIS A 57 -4.73 0.81 7.57
CA HIS A 57 -4.46 1.00 8.99
C HIS A 57 -4.99 2.35 9.48
N ALA A 58 -5.81 2.34 10.54
CA ALA A 58 -6.57 3.51 10.96
C ALA A 58 -5.68 4.74 11.23
N GLY A 59 -4.53 4.54 11.87
CA GLY A 59 -3.55 5.60 12.13
C GLY A 59 -2.97 6.21 10.84
N LEU A 60 -2.65 5.37 9.85
CA LEU A 60 -2.12 5.83 8.56
C LEU A 60 -3.21 6.55 7.75
N ARG A 61 -4.45 6.04 7.76
CA ARG A 61 -5.60 6.65 7.08
C ARG A 61 -5.87 8.07 7.58
N ALA A 62 -5.83 8.28 8.89
CA ALA A 62 -6.00 9.60 9.48
C ALA A 62 -4.81 10.52 9.17
N ALA A 63 -3.58 10.03 9.38
CA ALA A 63 -2.36 10.80 9.13
C ALA A 63 -2.20 11.23 7.67
N ARG A 64 -2.43 10.32 6.70
CA ARG A 64 -2.33 10.66 5.26
C ARG A 64 -3.35 11.72 4.87
N ARG A 65 -4.56 11.70 5.45
CA ARG A 65 -5.60 12.69 5.15
C ARG A 65 -5.22 14.06 5.72
N ALA A 66 -4.59 14.07 6.89
CA ALA A 66 -4.11 15.30 7.52
C ALA A 66 -2.91 15.94 6.79
N VAL A 67 -1.92 15.14 6.41
CA VAL A 67 -0.64 15.65 5.88
C VAL A 67 -0.64 15.73 4.34
N LEU A 68 -1.27 14.76 3.67
CA LEU A 68 -1.23 14.57 2.22
C LEU A 68 -2.65 14.54 1.64
N GLY A 69 -3.58 15.33 2.19
CA GLY A 69 -5.01 15.26 1.87
C GLY A 69 -5.38 15.57 0.41
N ALA A 70 -4.50 16.24 -0.34
CA ALA A 70 -4.68 16.50 -1.76
C ALA A 70 -4.31 15.30 -2.65
N ALA A 71 -3.55 14.34 -2.14
CA ALA A 71 -3.12 13.18 -2.90
C ALA A 71 -4.28 12.18 -3.07
N THR A 72 -4.40 11.62 -4.27
CA THR A 72 -5.30 10.49 -4.51
C THR A 72 -4.81 9.29 -3.72
N TRP A 73 -5.70 8.65 -2.96
CA TRP A 73 -5.36 7.46 -2.20
C TRP A 73 -6.02 6.22 -2.76
N GLN A 74 -5.21 5.18 -2.85
CA GLN A 74 -5.57 3.83 -3.24
C GLN A 74 -5.26 2.89 -2.08
N ARG A 75 -6.26 2.13 -1.63
CA ARG A 75 -6.02 0.98 -0.77
C ARG A 75 -5.34 -0.12 -1.57
N CYS A 76 -4.32 -0.74 -0.98
CA CYS A 76 -3.59 -1.85 -1.57
C CYS A 76 -4.55 -3.00 -1.88
N GLN A 77 -4.66 -3.36 -3.16
CA GLN A 77 -5.57 -4.42 -3.61
C GLN A 77 -5.25 -5.80 -3.01
N PHE A 78 -3.98 -6.06 -2.68
CA PHE A 78 -3.59 -7.30 -1.99
C PHE A 78 -4.20 -7.39 -0.59
N HIS A 79 -4.03 -6.35 0.23
CA HIS A 79 -4.61 -6.29 1.57
C HIS A 79 -6.14 -6.27 1.51
N LEU A 80 -6.71 -5.50 0.58
CA LEU A 80 -8.15 -5.45 0.36
C LEU A 80 -8.72 -6.85 0.03
N ALA A 81 -8.07 -7.62 -0.86
CA ALA A 81 -8.48 -9.00 -1.14
C ALA A 81 -8.36 -9.91 0.09
N ALA A 82 -7.30 -9.77 0.88
CA ALA A 82 -7.13 -10.52 2.12
C ALA A 82 -8.24 -10.17 3.13
N ASN A 83 -8.63 -8.91 3.24
CA ASN A 83 -9.69 -8.47 4.14
C ASN A 83 -11.05 -9.06 3.75
N ALA A 84 -11.34 -9.19 2.45
CA ALA A 84 -12.60 -9.76 1.96
C ALA A 84 -12.90 -11.17 2.53
N VAL A 85 -11.85 -11.98 2.75
CA VAL A 85 -11.96 -13.35 3.29
C VAL A 85 -12.60 -13.37 4.68
N HIS A 86 -12.39 -12.32 5.49
CA HIS A 86 -12.99 -12.22 6.82
C HIS A 86 -14.49 -11.96 6.79
N HIS A 87 -15.02 -11.41 5.68
CA HIS A 87 -16.44 -11.15 5.50
C HIS A 87 -17.17 -12.29 4.77
N ALA A 88 -16.42 -13.23 4.19
CA ALA A 88 -16.99 -14.39 3.52
C ALA A 88 -17.52 -15.43 4.53
N PRO A 89 -18.82 -15.80 4.46
CA PRO A 89 -19.48 -16.60 5.49
C PRO A 89 -19.15 -18.10 5.42
N ASN A 90 -18.60 -18.59 4.31
CA ASN A 90 -18.24 -20.00 4.13
C ASN A 90 -17.01 -20.18 3.24
N ILE A 91 -16.46 -21.40 3.23
CA ILE A 91 -15.23 -21.74 2.50
C ILE A 91 -15.38 -21.53 0.98
N ALA A 92 -16.52 -21.90 0.40
CA ALA A 92 -16.75 -21.75 -1.03
C ALA A 92 -16.66 -20.28 -1.49
N ILE A 93 -17.19 -19.34 -0.69
CA ILE A 93 -17.06 -17.90 -0.97
C ILE A 93 -15.62 -17.44 -0.75
N ARG A 94 -14.95 -17.89 0.33
CA ARG A 94 -13.54 -17.54 0.60
C ARG A 94 -12.61 -17.93 -0.55
N GLU A 95 -12.85 -19.07 -1.18
CA GLU A 95 -12.04 -19.57 -2.30
C GLU A 95 -12.21 -18.73 -3.57
N ARG A 96 -13.42 -18.22 -3.85
CA ARG A 96 -13.72 -17.50 -5.10
C ARG A 96 -13.62 -15.97 -5.00
N ILE A 97 -13.85 -15.36 -3.82
CA ILE A 97 -13.96 -13.89 -3.67
C ILE A 97 -12.71 -13.13 -4.15
N GLY A 98 -11.53 -13.71 -3.95
CA GLY A 98 -10.28 -13.12 -4.43
C GLY A 98 -10.20 -13.08 -5.96
N ALA A 99 -10.78 -14.05 -6.67
CA ALA A 99 -10.84 -14.05 -8.14
C ALA A 99 -11.87 -13.05 -8.66
N GLU A 100 -13.03 -12.95 -8.00
CA GLU A 100 -14.09 -11.97 -8.31
C GLU A 100 -13.55 -10.54 -8.19
N LEU A 101 -12.87 -10.21 -7.09
CA LEU A 101 -12.23 -8.91 -6.90
C LEU A 101 -11.14 -8.61 -7.94
N ARG A 102 -10.33 -9.61 -8.30
CA ARG A 102 -9.32 -9.45 -9.37
C ARG A 102 -9.97 -9.14 -10.72
N SER A 103 -11.14 -9.71 -11.01
CA SER A 103 -11.89 -9.43 -12.24
C SER A 103 -12.30 -7.96 -12.30
N ILE A 104 -12.85 -7.43 -11.20
CA ILE A 104 -13.20 -6.01 -11.05
C ILE A 104 -11.98 -5.11 -11.28
N TRP A 105 -10.86 -5.39 -10.61
CA TRP A 105 -9.66 -4.55 -10.69
C TRP A 105 -8.91 -4.63 -12.03
N ASN A 106 -9.14 -5.68 -12.81
CA ASN A 106 -8.57 -5.85 -14.15
C ASN A 106 -9.54 -5.41 -15.26
N ALA A 107 -10.71 -4.86 -14.92
CA ALA A 107 -11.62 -4.31 -15.91
C ALA A 107 -10.91 -3.23 -16.76
N PRO A 108 -11.29 -3.05 -18.04
CA PRO A 108 -10.60 -2.13 -18.94
C PRO A 108 -10.77 -0.66 -18.54
N THR A 109 -11.90 -0.31 -17.92
CA THR A 109 -12.24 1.06 -17.53
C THR A 109 -12.86 1.09 -16.12
N LEU A 110 -12.78 2.26 -15.48
CA LEU A 110 -13.43 2.50 -14.18
C LEU A 110 -14.93 2.21 -14.24
N ALA A 111 -15.62 2.63 -15.31
CA ALA A 111 -17.04 2.38 -15.49
C ALA A 111 -17.37 0.88 -15.52
N LYS A 112 -16.54 0.07 -16.22
CA LYS A 112 -16.71 -1.39 -16.24
C LYS A 112 -16.37 -2.03 -14.89
N ALA A 113 -15.38 -1.52 -14.17
CA ALA A 113 -15.07 -1.97 -12.81
C ALA A 113 -16.24 -1.70 -11.86
N GLN A 114 -16.87 -0.52 -11.95
CA GLN A 114 -17.99 -0.14 -11.10
C GLN A 114 -19.22 -1.02 -11.37
N VAL A 115 -19.56 -1.24 -12.65
CA VAL A 115 -20.66 -2.15 -13.01
C VAL A 115 -20.42 -3.56 -12.47
N ALA A 116 -19.21 -4.09 -12.64
CA ALA A 116 -18.86 -5.42 -12.13
C ALA A 116 -18.91 -5.49 -10.59
N LEU A 117 -18.56 -4.40 -9.89
CA LEU A 117 -18.72 -4.31 -8.44
C LEU A 117 -20.19 -4.30 -8.04
N ASP A 118 -21.02 -3.51 -8.71
CA ASP A 118 -22.45 -3.41 -8.40
C ASP A 118 -23.16 -4.76 -8.61
N GLU A 119 -22.82 -5.48 -9.68
CA GLU A 119 -23.29 -6.83 -9.95
C GLU A 119 -22.85 -7.82 -8.87
N LEU A 120 -21.58 -7.76 -8.44
CA LEU A 120 -21.05 -8.63 -7.39
C LEU A 120 -21.73 -8.36 -6.04
N VAL A 121 -21.92 -7.08 -5.69
CA VAL A 121 -22.65 -6.68 -4.48
C VAL A 121 -24.07 -7.24 -4.53
N ALA A 122 -24.80 -7.02 -5.63
CA ALA A 122 -26.15 -7.53 -5.82
C ALA A 122 -26.24 -9.06 -5.65
N GLY A 123 -25.28 -9.80 -6.23
CA GLY A 123 -25.23 -11.27 -6.12
C GLY A 123 -25.04 -11.78 -4.69
N TYR A 124 -24.45 -10.98 -3.80
CA TYR A 124 -24.26 -11.33 -2.39
C TYR A 124 -25.29 -10.72 -1.44
N ARG A 125 -26.17 -9.81 -1.88
CA ARG A 125 -27.09 -9.07 -0.97
C ARG A 125 -27.93 -10.02 -0.10
N ASP A 126 -28.46 -11.09 -0.68
CA ASP A 126 -29.32 -12.03 0.06
C ASP A 126 -28.53 -13.15 0.77
N THR A 127 -27.50 -13.67 0.11
CA THR A 127 -26.77 -14.87 0.58
C THR A 127 -25.62 -14.55 1.54
N ALA A 128 -25.06 -13.34 1.45
CA ALA A 128 -23.98 -12.88 2.31
C ALA A 128 -24.05 -11.35 2.55
N PRO A 129 -25.09 -10.85 3.27
CA PRO A 129 -25.33 -9.41 3.43
C PRO A 129 -24.15 -8.61 4.01
N SER A 130 -23.42 -9.21 4.95
CA SER A 130 -22.21 -8.62 5.54
C SER A 130 -21.08 -8.45 4.52
N LEU A 131 -20.88 -9.45 3.65
CA LEU A 131 -19.92 -9.36 2.54
C LEU A 131 -20.36 -8.31 1.53
N ALA A 132 -21.63 -8.29 1.14
CA ALA A 132 -22.17 -7.31 0.20
C ALA A 132 -21.96 -5.86 0.72
N THR A 133 -22.28 -5.62 1.99
CA THR A 133 -22.06 -4.32 2.65
C THR A 133 -20.58 -3.96 2.68
N TRP A 134 -19.70 -4.91 2.98
CA TRP A 134 -18.26 -4.66 2.97
C TRP A 134 -17.74 -4.36 1.55
N LEU A 135 -18.20 -5.10 0.54
CA LEU A 135 -17.82 -4.89 -0.85
C LEU A 135 -18.19 -3.47 -1.32
N GLU A 136 -19.43 -3.05 -1.05
CA GLU A 136 -19.96 -1.73 -1.42
C GLU A 136 -19.15 -0.59 -0.81
N ASN A 137 -18.68 -0.75 0.43
CA ASN A 137 -17.95 0.30 1.14
C ASN A 137 -16.42 0.28 0.91
N ALA A 138 -15.80 -0.90 0.84
CA ALA A 138 -14.35 -1.04 0.86
C ALA A 138 -13.73 -1.18 -0.54
N VAL A 139 -14.41 -1.84 -1.49
CA VAL A 139 -13.85 -2.08 -2.83
C VAL A 139 -13.60 -0.80 -3.62
N PRO A 140 -14.44 0.26 -3.52
CA PRO A 140 -14.16 1.53 -4.18
C PRO A 140 -12.80 2.15 -3.81
N GLU A 141 -12.31 1.91 -2.59
CA GLU A 141 -10.98 2.36 -2.16
C GLU A 141 -9.84 1.72 -2.99
N GLY A 142 -10.12 0.59 -3.64
CA GLY A 142 -9.23 -0.13 -4.53
C GLY A 142 -9.33 0.26 -6.01
N LEU A 143 -10.17 1.24 -6.37
CA LEU A 143 -10.42 1.66 -7.75
C LEU A 143 -9.75 2.98 -8.15
N ALA A 144 -9.14 3.71 -7.21
CA ALA A 144 -8.43 4.95 -7.49
C ALA A 144 -7.29 4.78 -8.52
N VAL A 145 -6.72 3.57 -8.65
CA VAL A 145 -5.71 3.24 -9.66
C VAL A 145 -6.18 3.50 -11.11
N PHE A 146 -7.49 3.54 -11.37
CA PHE A 146 -8.01 3.86 -12.70
C PHE A 146 -7.77 5.32 -13.13
N THR A 147 -7.47 6.22 -12.18
CA THR A 147 -7.04 7.60 -12.47
C THR A 147 -5.66 7.67 -13.13
N LEU A 148 -4.89 6.57 -13.04
CA LEU A 148 -3.55 6.47 -13.61
C LEU A 148 -3.58 5.88 -15.03
N PRO A 149 -2.56 6.20 -15.86
CA PRO A 149 -2.30 5.51 -17.11
C PRO A 149 -2.23 3.99 -16.94
N GLU A 150 -2.75 3.25 -17.92
CA GLU A 150 -2.90 1.78 -17.83
C GLU A 150 -1.59 1.07 -17.48
N HIS A 151 -0.47 1.48 -18.09
CA HIS A 151 0.84 0.88 -17.87
C HIS A 151 1.41 1.11 -16.47
N HIS A 152 0.87 2.07 -15.70
CA HIS A 152 1.23 2.28 -14.30
C HIS A 152 0.45 1.38 -13.35
N ARG A 153 -0.80 1.06 -13.69
CA ARG A 153 -1.76 0.43 -12.77
C ARG A 153 -1.23 -0.87 -12.18
N ARG A 154 -0.56 -1.70 -12.98
CA ARG A 154 -0.02 -2.98 -12.50
C ARG A 154 1.00 -2.82 -11.37
N ARG A 155 1.83 -1.77 -11.40
CA ARG A 155 2.85 -1.49 -10.38
C ARG A 155 2.29 -0.68 -9.20
N LEU A 156 1.29 0.17 -9.44
CA LEU A 156 0.74 1.09 -8.44
C LEU A 156 -0.60 0.64 -7.82
N ARG A 157 -1.10 -0.56 -8.10
CA ARG A 157 -2.32 -1.09 -7.46
C ARG A 157 -2.09 -1.77 -6.11
N THR A 158 -0.83 -2.06 -5.77
CA THR A 158 -0.47 -2.70 -4.50
C THR A 158 0.75 -2.05 -3.86
N SER A 159 0.87 -2.22 -2.54
CA SER A 159 2.07 -1.93 -1.77
C SER A 159 3.12 -3.05 -1.89
N ASN A 160 3.02 -3.97 -2.87
CA ASN A 160 3.92 -5.13 -2.99
C ASN A 160 5.40 -4.74 -3.05
N LEU A 161 5.71 -3.56 -3.58
CA LEU A 161 7.08 -3.05 -3.62
C LEU A 161 7.66 -2.95 -2.20
N ILE A 162 6.92 -2.36 -1.26
CA ILE A 162 7.36 -2.25 0.13
C ILE A 162 7.26 -3.60 0.85
N GLU A 163 6.18 -4.36 0.62
CA GLU A 163 5.98 -5.66 1.29
C GLU A 163 7.08 -6.68 0.94
N ARG A 164 7.38 -6.86 -0.35
CA ARG A 164 8.33 -7.88 -0.80
C ARG A 164 9.77 -7.43 -0.75
N ALA A 165 10.08 -6.24 -1.26
CA ALA A 165 11.48 -5.82 -1.39
C ALA A 165 12.04 -5.27 -0.06
N VAL A 166 11.19 -4.64 0.76
CA VAL A 166 11.62 -3.99 2.00
C VAL A 166 11.23 -4.82 3.23
N GLN A 167 9.94 -5.06 3.47
CA GLN A 167 9.50 -5.65 4.72
C GLN A 167 10.02 -7.09 4.91
N GLN A 168 10.15 -7.88 3.86
CA GLN A 168 10.73 -9.23 3.98
C GLN A 168 12.19 -9.20 4.43
N GLU A 169 13.01 -8.31 3.87
CA GLU A 169 14.42 -8.21 4.26
C GLU A 169 14.56 -7.59 5.66
N LEU A 170 13.73 -6.60 6.00
CA LEU A 170 13.64 -6.07 7.36
C LEU A 170 13.31 -7.18 8.37
N LYS A 171 12.25 -7.96 8.12
CA LYS A 171 11.86 -9.11 8.96
C LYS A 171 12.98 -10.14 9.07
N ARG A 172 13.64 -10.47 7.95
CA ARG A 172 14.76 -11.43 7.93
C ARG A 172 15.91 -11.01 8.84
N ARG A 173 16.22 -9.71 8.91
CA ARG A 173 17.32 -9.17 9.72
C ARG A 173 16.90 -8.99 11.18
N THR A 174 15.70 -8.51 11.44
CA THR A 174 15.20 -8.28 12.81
C THR A 174 14.89 -9.57 13.56
N VAL A 175 14.38 -10.61 12.89
CA VAL A 175 14.09 -11.93 13.50
C VAL A 175 15.35 -12.61 14.05
N LYS A 176 16.53 -12.31 13.50
CA LYS A 176 17.80 -12.83 14.03
C LYS A 176 18.21 -12.17 15.35
N VAL A 177 17.91 -10.88 15.51
CA VAL A 177 18.24 -10.12 16.72
C VAL A 177 17.20 -10.34 17.81
N ARG A 178 15.91 -10.48 17.43
CA ARG A 178 14.71 -10.67 18.29
C ARG A 178 14.41 -9.52 19.24
N VAL A 179 15.39 -9.00 19.97
CA VAL A 179 15.24 -7.95 20.98
C VAL A 179 16.34 -6.91 20.78
N PHE A 180 15.92 -5.66 20.66
CA PHE A 180 16.84 -4.52 20.54
C PHE A 180 16.98 -3.81 21.89
N PRO A 181 18.17 -3.28 22.23
CA PRO A 181 18.38 -2.59 23.50
C PRO A 181 17.65 -1.24 23.60
N ASN A 182 17.31 -0.63 22.46
CA ASN A 182 16.51 0.59 22.35
C ASN A 182 16.06 0.83 20.91
N ASP A 183 15.13 1.76 20.72
CA ASP A 183 14.58 2.14 19.41
C ASP A 183 15.66 2.63 18.44
N GLN A 184 16.70 3.29 18.94
CA GLN A 184 17.82 3.77 18.12
C GLN A 184 18.64 2.61 17.54
N ALA A 185 18.80 1.51 18.28
CA ALA A 185 19.47 0.32 17.77
C ALA A 185 18.65 -0.37 16.67
N LEU A 186 17.32 -0.45 16.84
CA LEU A 186 16.43 -0.93 15.79
C LEU A 186 16.49 -0.02 14.56
N LEU A 187 16.38 1.30 14.76
CA LEU A 187 16.42 2.31 13.70
C LEU A 187 17.71 2.21 12.89
N ARG A 188 18.87 2.06 13.54
CA ARG A 188 20.15 1.86 12.84
C ARG A 188 20.15 0.63 11.94
N LEU A 189 19.68 -0.52 12.45
CA LEU A 189 19.64 -1.74 11.64
C LEU A 189 18.71 -1.59 10.44
N VAL A 190 17.47 -1.14 10.65
CA VAL A 190 16.49 -1.01 9.55
C VAL A 190 16.92 0.04 8.53
N SER A 191 17.57 1.12 8.99
CA SER A 191 18.13 2.14 8.10
C SER A 191 19.26 1.58 7.25
N ALA A 192 20.19 0.81 7.83
CA ALA A 192 21.27 0.18 7.08
C ALA A 192 20.75 -0.76 5.98
N VAL A 193 19.72 -1.57 6.30
CA VAL A 193 19.06 -2.45 5.32
C VAL A 193 18.40 -1.64 4.20
N LEU A 194 17.73 -0.54 4.54
CA LEU A 194 17.08 0.31 3.56
C LEU A 194 18.07 1.05 2.66
N VAL A 195 19.23 1.46 3.17
CA VAL A 195 20.31 2.04 2.37
C VAL A 195 20.81 1.01 1.36
N GLU A 196 21.08 -0.22 1.78
CA GLU A 196 21.53 -1.32 0.90
C GLU A 196 20.51 -1.62 -0.22
N ILE A 197 19.21 -1.55 0.11
CA ILE A 197 18.12 -1.69 -0.85
C ILE A 197 18.06 -0.49 -1.82
N ASP A 198 18.17 0.75 -1.34
CA ASP A 198 18.13 1.94 -2.18
C ASP A 198 19.33 1.99 -3.14
N GLU A 199 20.53 1.62 -2.67
CA GLU A 199 21.74 1.49 -3.50
C GLU A 199 21.56 0.45 -4.62
N THR A 200 20.91 -0.67 -4.30
CA THR A 200 20.57 -1.69 -5.30
C THR A 200 19.59 -1.13 -6.35
N TRP A 201 18.63 -0.29 -5.95
CA TRP A 201 17.71 0.36 -6.89
C TRP A 201 18.40 1.47 -7.70
N ALA A 202 19.31 2.21 -7.08
CA ALA A 202 20.08 3.29 -7.69
C ALA A 202 21.13 2.79 -8.69
N SER A 203 21.51 1.52 -8.64
CA SER A 203 22.34 0.86 -9.66
C SER A 203 21.55 0.23 -10.81
N ASP A 204 20.22 0.12 -10.70
CA ASP A 204 19.36 -0.41 -11.78
C ASP A 204 19.10 0.65 -12.85
N ASN A 205 19.56 0.42 -14.08
CA ASN A 205 19.36 1.32 -15.21
C ASN A 205 17.92 1.33 -15.75
N LYS A 206 17.01 0.51 -15.22
CA LYS A 206 15.61 0.46 -15.65
C LYS A 206 14.71 1.36 -14.80
N ALA A 207 13.89 2.14 -15.48
CA ALA A 207 12.83 2.92 -14.87
C ALA A 207 11.80 2.01 -14.16
N TYR A 208 11.34 2.44 -12.98
CA TYR A 208 10.32 1.72 -12.21
C TYR A 208 8.90 1.99 -12.69
N ILE A 209 8.62 3.14 -13.28
CA ILE A 209 7.45 3.35 -14.15
C ILE A 209 7.94 4.15 -15.35
N LYS A 210 7.07 4.55 -16.27
CA LYS A 210 7.41 5.54 -17.29
C LYS A 210 6.32 6.57 -17.33
N TRP A 211 6.60 7.83 -16.98
CA TRP A 211 5.58 8.87 -16.94
C TRP A 211 4.99 9.09 -18.33
N GLU A 212 5.83 9.07 -19.37
CA GLU A 212 5.42 9.10 -20.77
C GLU A 212 5.32 7.69 -21.37
N CYS A 213 4.24 7.43 -22.11
CA CYS A 213 4.22 6.32 -23.05
C CYS A 213 5.20 6.64 -24.18
N ARG A 214 6.28 5.86 -24.31
CA ARG A 214 6.94 5.77 -25.62
C ARG A 214 5.96 5.07 -26.55
N ASN A 215 5.26 5.86 -27.37
CA ASN A 215 4.51 5.35 -28.51
C ASN A 215 5.49 4.54 -29.36
N GLY A 216 5.33 3.22 -29.33
CA GLY A 216 5.97 2.28 -30.24
C GLY A 216 4.95 1.84 -31.26
#